data_AF-A0A961DGW7-F1
#
_entry.id   AF-A0A961DGW7-F1
#
_cell.length_a   1.000
_cell.length_b   1.000
_cell.length_c   1.000
_cell.angle_alpha   90.00
_cell.angle_beta   90.00
_cell.angle_gamma   90.00
#
_symmetry.space_group_name_H-M   'P 1'
#
loop_
_entity.id
_entity.type
_entity.pdbx_description
1 polymer ?
#
loop_
_entity_poly.entity_id
_entity_poly.type
_entity_poly.pdbx_seq_one_letter_code
_entity_poly.pdbx_strand_id
1 'polypeptide(L)'
;MLCTMNPLETAIEWRDGHEIHYCAQSNSAAPKAGPVVIYEPLSQQARTFNFLPCSGLFDRNSPDFEPRARLVSGGGLWPTDRFIVVPEGIRTSNPHLTGLFGVIDHLRRTDGLEHVCRQVEPPSLRWENLDIEEIKPTSALQDYCNALGQEYRNGFVESRTYQINDNALGISLIAKKRQPWIPTQFLEIMRHEDIVNQFGISERQDQVLIRPINWQYYSAFLLSGFFAQTLARGGAYSPSPITAERIDDAKRLGDSVFASFKDAHTDLEFYACDKPWCSRHGAIAWDLTWVILQPKARLLTLIMATDTD
;
A
#
# COMPACT_ATOMS: atom_id res chain seq x y z
N MET A 1 22.32 12.45 12.50
CA MET A 1 21.19 13.33 12.88
C MET A 1 20.00 12.85 12.08
N LEU A 2 19.13 12.03 12.67
CA LEU A 2 17.92 11.51 12.02
C LEU A 2 17.07 12.72 11.61
N CYS A 3 16.75 12.86 10.32
CA CYS A 3 15.86 13.91 9.83
C CYS A 3 14.45 13.62 10.35
N THR A 4 14.09 14.21 11.48
CA THR A 4 12.71 14.16 11.98
C THR A 4 11.86 15.07 11.10
N MET A 5 11.20 14.50 10.08
CA MET A 5 10.15 15.19 9.34
C MET A 5 8.97 15.43 10.27
N ASN A 6 8.34 16.61 10.19
CA ASN A 6 7.12 16.87 10.95
C ASN A 6 6.00 15.94 10.42
N PRO A 7 5.43 15.05 11.24
CA PRO A 7 4.42 14.09 10.77
C PRO A 7 3.18 14.74 10.16
N LEU A 8 2.89 16.00 10.51
CA LEU A 8 1.72 16.74 10.02
C LEU A 8 1.88 17.29 8.60
N GLU A 9 3.09 17.26 8.02
CA GLU A 9 3.40 17.86 6.73
C GLU A 9 4.15 16.91 5.80
N THR A 10 4.18 15.61 6.10
CA THR A 10 4.87 14.63 5.26
C THR A 10 3.87 13.99 4.28
N ALA A 11 4.27 13.88 3.02
CA ALA A 11 3.56 13.15 1.98
C ALA A 11 4.36 11.90 1.56
N ILE A 12 3.65 10.82 1.21
CA ILE A 12 4.23 9.68 0.49
C ILE A 12 3.63 9.61 -0.89
N GLU A 13 4.46 9.29 -1.86
CA GLU A 13 4.04 9.01 -3.21
C GLU A 13 4.72 7.76 -3.73
N TRP A 14 3.97 6.94 -4.48
CA TRP A 14 4.46 5.66 -5.00
C TRP A 14 4.78 5.77 -6.50
N ARG A 15 5.91 5.21 -6.92
CA ARG A 15 6.25 5.06 -8.34
C ARG A 15 7.17 3.87 -8.54
N ASP A 16 6.97 3.09 -9.60
CA ASP A 16 7.93 2.08 -10.07
C ASP A 16 8.59 1.23 -8.96
N GLY A 17 7.79 0.73 -8.01
CA GLY A 17 8.24 -0.16 -6.93
C GLY A 17 8.97 0.50 -5.75
N HIS A 18 8.92 1.83 -5.63
CA HIS A 18 9.50 2.56 -4.50
C HIS A 18 8.56 3.66 -3.99
N GLU A 19 8.79 4.04 -2.73
CA GLU A 19 8.12 5.14 -2.06
C GLU A 19 9.03 6.36 -2.04
N ILE A 20 8.44 7.54 -2.24
CA ILE A 20 9.10 8.81 -2.00
C ILE A 20 8.36 9.54 -0.90
N HIS A 21 9.11 9.86 0.14
CA HIS A 21 8.66 10.55 1.33
C HIS A 21 9.25 11.93 1.32
N TYR A 22 8.42 12.94 1.52
CA TYR A 22 8.89 14.31 1.46
C TYR A 22 8.00 15.22 2.30
N CYS A 23 8.57 16.33 2.70
CA CYS A 23 7.82 17.43 3.28
C CYS A 23 6.99 18.12 2.18
N ALA A 24 5.67 18.14 2.32
CA ALA A 24 4.76 18.82 1.41
C ALA A 24 4.48 20.27 1.86
N GLN A 25 4.09 21.12 0.91
CA GLN A 25 3.55 22.45 1.19
C GLN A 25 2.13 22.35 1.77
N SER A 26 1.74 23.28 2.63
CA SER A 26 0.38 23.32 3.18
C SER A 26 -0.66 23.39 2.06
N ASN A 27 -1.62 22.45 2.06
CA ASN A 27 -2.68 22.33 1.04
C ASN A 27 -2.21 22.02 -0.39
N SER A 28 -0.99 21.50 -0.58
CA SER A 28 -0.48 21.10 -1.90
C SER A 28 0.36 19.83 -1.80
N ALA A 29 0.32 18.98 -2.83
CA ALA A 29 1.23 17.84 -2.93
C ALA A 29 2.64 18.23 -3.39
N ALA A 30 2.90 19.52 -3.63
CA ALA A 30 4.21 20.02 -4.03
C ALA A 30 5.23 19.86 -2.87
N PRO A 31 6.40 19.24 -3.12
CA PRO A 31 7.47 19.20 -2.12
C PRO A 31 7.96 20.60 -1.74
N LYS A 32 8.15 20.83 -0.43
CA LYS A 32 8.90 21.97 0.09
C LYS A 32 10.38 21.61 0.22
N ALA A 33 11.22 22.64 0.33
CA ALA A 33 12.63 22.44 0.62
C ALA A 33 12.81 21.61 1.89
N GLY A 34 13.66 20.58 1.84
CA GLY A 34 13.87 19.69 2.98
C GLY A 34 14.25 18.27 2.59
N PRO A 35 14.31 17.35 3.57
CA PRO A 35 14.67 15.97 3.31
C PRO A 35 13.63 15.28 2.45
N VAL A 36 14.12 14.47 1.53
CA VAL A 36 13.36 13.47 0.78
C VAL A 36 13.95 12.11 1.11
N VAL A 37 13.10 11.12 1.39
CA VAL A 37 13.51 9.73 1.59
C VAL A 37 12.93 8.89 0.47
N ILE A 38 13.79 8.16 -0.22
CA ILE A 38 13.44 7.13 -1.19
C ILE A 38 13.52 5.81 -0.45
N TYR A 39 12.40 5.12 -0.31
CA TYR A 39 12.31 3.82 0.33
C TYR A 39 11.99 2.74 -0.70
N GLU A 40 12.77 1.67 -0.70
CA GLU A 40 12.64 0.53 -1.58
C GLU A 40 12.14 -0.68 -0.78
N PRO A 41 10.82 -0.92 -0.70
CA PRO A 41 10.25 -1.91 0.21
C PRO A 41 10.66 -3.37 -0.04
N LEU A 42 11.14 -3.73 -1.24
CA LEU A 42 11.67 -5.08 -1.50
C LEU A 42 13.07 -5.29 -0.96
N SER A 43 13.97 -4.34 -1.25
CA SER A 43 15.37 -4.39 -0.78
C SER A 43 15.50 -3.91 0.67
N GLN A 44 14.44 -3.30 1.21
CA GLN A 44 14.38 -2.69 2.53
C GLN A 44 15.40 -1.56 2.70
N GLN A 45 15.83 -0.96 1.60
CA GLN A 45 16.82 0.11 1.62
C GLN A 45 16.11 1.46 1.62
N ALA A 46 16.63 2.38 2.42
CA ALA A 46 16.22 3.77 2.38
C ALA A 46 17.42 4.67 2.06
N ARG A 47 17.17 5.68 1.24
CA ARG A 47 18.16 6.66 0.82
C ARG A 47 17.56 8.05 0.96
N THR A 48 18.38 9.04 1.31
CA THR A 48 17.92 10.42 1.50
C THR A 48 18.78 11.43 0.76
N PHE A 49 18.15 12.53 0.39
CA PHE A 49 18.80 13.76 -0.07
C PHE A 49 17.93 14.95 0.33
N ASN A 50 18.46 16.17 0.26
CA ASN A 50 17.62 17.36 0.42
C ASN A 50 17.10 17.83 -0.93
N PHE A 51 15.79 18.03 -1.02
CA PHE A 51 15.15 18.72 -2.13
C PHE A 51 15.28 20.23 -1.97
N LEU A 52 15.71 20.90 -3.04
CA LEU A 52 15.96 22.34 -3.08
C LEU A 52 15.21 22.94 -4.29
N PRO A 53 13.93 23.35 -4.13
CA PRO A 53 13.17 23.94 -5.23
C PRO A 53 13.87 25.22 -5.71
N CYS A 54 14.07 25.34 -7.02
CA CYS A 54 14.90 26.35 -7.64
C CYS A 54 14.40 26.71 -9.05
N SER A 55 13.30 27.47 -9.12
CA SER A 55 12.60 27.80 -10.37
C SER A 55 13.48 28.43 -11.44
N GLY A 56 14.58 29.10 -11.07
CA GLY A 56 15.49 29.78 -11.99
C GLY A 56 16.44 28.89 -12.81
N LEU A 57 16.51 27.57 -12.55
CA LEU A 57 17.55 26.72 -13.17
C LEU A 57 17.50 26.65 -14.71
N PHE A 58 16.35 26.94 -15.34
CA PHE A 58 16.21 26.93 -16.80
C PHE A 58 16.26 28.31 -17.45
N ASP A 59 16.09 29.39 -16.69
CA ASP A 59 16.07 30.76 -17.20
C ASP A 59 17.48 31.34 -17.17
N ARG A 60 18.08 31.57 -18.35
CA ARG A 60 19.44 32.13 -18.48
C ARG A 60 19.63 33.50 -17.84
N ASN A 61 18.54 34.23 -17.59
CA ASN A 61 18.58 35.54 -16.95
C ASN A 61 18.41 35.44 -15.43
N SER A 62 18.09 34.26 -14.90
CA SER A 62 17.99 34.04 -13.46
C SER A 62 19.38 33.98 -12.82
N PRO A 63 19.59 34.56 -11.63
CA PRO A 63 20.82 34.36 -10.86
C PRO A 63 21.04 32.90 -10.46
N ASP A 64 19.99 32.07 -10.52
CA ASP A 64 20.03 30.64 -10.21
C ASP A 64 20.28 29.75 -11.44
N PHE A 65 20.47 30.34 -12.62
CA PHE A 65 20.78 29.59 -13.82
C PHE A 65 22.07 28.79 -13.65
N GLU A 66 22.05 27.53 -14.07
CA GLU A 66 23.23 26.68 -14.05
C GLU A 66 23.34 25.94 -15.38
N PRO A 67 24.35 26.26 -16.22
CA PRO A 67 24.50 25.64 -17.54
C PRO A 67 24.70 24.12 -17.47
N ARG A 68 25.19 23.59 -16.34
CA ARG A 68 25.37 22.15 -16.13
C ARG A 68 24.08 21.42 -15.75
N ALA A 69 23.00 22.14 -15.45
CA ALA A 69 21.74 21.54 -15.02
C ALA A 69 21.17 20.62 -16.12
N ARG A 70 20.87 19.38 -15.74
CA ARG A 70 20.46 18.26 -16.59
C ARG A 70 18.96 18.28 -16.81
N LEU A 71 18.51 17.96 -18.03
CA LEU A 71 17.09 17.84 -18.35
C LEU A 71 16.51 16.52 -17.82
N VAL A 72 15.31 16.58 -17.25
CA VAL A 72 14.65 15.46 -16.55
C VAL A 72 13.93 14.50 -17.52
N SER A 73 13.46 14.95 -18.69
CA SER A 73 12.99 14.07 -19.77
C SER A 73 12.88 14.81 -21.12
N GLY A 74 13.01 14.08 -22.23
CA GLY A 74 12.99 14.62 -23.61
C GLY A 74 11.72 14.32 -24.42
N GLY A 75 10.63 13.91 -23.78
CA GLY A 75 9.40 13.46 -24.45
C GLY A 75 8.24 14.44 -24.34
N GLY A 76 8.30 15.51 -25.14
CA GLY A 76 7.20 16.42 -25.54
C GLY A 76 5.98 16.64 -24.61
N LEU A 77 5.91 17.85 -24.04
CA LEU A 77 4.74 18.77 -23.96
C LEU A 77 4.66 19.61 -22.66
N TRP A 78 5.50 19.36 -21.65
CA TRP A 78 5.62 20.17 -20.42
C TRP A 78 7.11 20.38 -20.04
N PRO A 79 7.47 21.39 -19.21
CA PRO A 79 8.58 22.33 -19.44
C PRO A 79 9.99 21.77 -19.27
N THR A 80 10.99 22.61 -19.54
CA THR A 80 12.44 22.40 -19.41
C THR A 80 12.88 22.09 -17.98
N ASP A 81 12.36 21.02 -17.40
CA ASP A 81 12.65 20.59 -16.05
C ASP A 81 14.12 20.22 -15.98
N ARG A 82 14.85 21.02 -15.21
CA ARG A 82 16.28 20.90 -15.02
C ARG A 82 16.57 20.61 -13.57
N PHE A 83 17.55 19.76 -13.34
CA PHE A 83 18.09 19.53 -12.02
C PHE A 83 19.61 19.63 -12.00
N ILE A 84 20.16 19.95 -10.84
CA ILE A 84 21.59 19.80 -10.57
C ILE A 84 21.80 19.23 -9.18
N VAL A 85 22.75 18.31 -9.08
CA VAL A 85 23.27 17.80 -7.81
C VAL A 85 24.28 18.80 -7.26
N VAL A 86 24.05 19.24 -6.03
CA VAL A 86 24.95 20.10 -5.26
C VAL A 86 25.27 19.43 -3.92
N PRO A 87 26.34 19.81 -3.21
CA PRO A 87 26.70 19.19 -1.92
C PRO A 87 25.56 19.17 -0.89
N GLU A 88 24.67 20.16 -0.95
CA GLU A 88 23.53 20.32 -0.06
C GLU A 88 22.35 19.41 -0.42
N GLY A 89 22.26 18.92 -1.67
CA GLY A 89 21.13 18.12 -2.15
C GLY A 89 20.88 18.25 -3.66
N ILE A 90 19.62 18.14 -4.07
CA ILE A 90 19.22 18.27 -5.47
C ILE A 90 18.41 19.55 -5.66
N ARG A 91 18.93 20.45 -6.51
CA ARG A 91 18.19 21.62 -6.98
C ARG A 91 17.37 21.25 -8.20
N THR A 92 16.10 21.64 -8.26
CA THR A 92 15.21 21.39 -9.42
C THR A 92 14.41 22.63 -9.80
N SER A 93 14.23 22.88 -11.09
CA SER A 93 13.34 23.94 -11.57
C SER A 93 11.86 23.61 -11.41
N ASN A 94 11.53 22.33 -11.31
CA ASN A 94 10.17 21.88 -11.11
C ASN A 94 9.91 21.63 -9.62
N PRO A 95 9.09 22.47 -8.97
CA PRO A 95 8.71 22.25 -7.58
C PRO A 95 7.65 21.14 -7.43
N HIS A 96 7.18 20.53 -8.52
CA HIS A 96 6.19 19.47 -8.49
C HIS A 96 6.82 18.08 -8.33
N LEU A 97 6.04 17.18 -7.74
CA LEU A 97 6.39 15.78 -7.53
C LEU A 97 6.78 15.03 -8.82
N THR A 98 6.13 15.34 -9.95
CA THR A 98 6.45 14.73 -11.24
C THR A 98 7.89 14.98 -11.68
N GLY A 99 8.42 16.18 -11.40
CA GLY A 99 9.82 16.51 -11.61
C GLY A 99 10.74 15.71 -10.69
N LEU A 100 10.38 15.58 -9.41
CA LEU A 100 11.13 14.80 -8.42
C LEU A 100 11.28 13.32 -8.85
N PHE A 101 10.19 12.72 -9.29
CA PHE A 101 10.20 11.37 -9.83
C PHE A 101 11.11 11.24 -11.06
N GLY A 102 11.00 12.15 -12.02
CA GLY A 102 11.83 12.10 -13.21
C GLY A 102 13.32 12.22 -12.88
N VAL A 103 13.68 13.04 -11.88
CA VAL A 103 15.05 13.16 -11.37
C VAL A 103 15.53 11.83 -10.81
N ILE A 104 14.73 11.17 -9.98
CA ILE A 104 15.08 9.89 -9.36
C ILE A 104 15.21 8.80 -10.41
N ASP A 105 14.28 8.72 -11.37
CA ASP A 105 14.34 7.77 -12.47
C ASP A 105 15.59 8.00 -13.33
N HIS A 106 15.95 9.27 -13.57
CA HIS A 106 17.19 9.61 -14.29
C HIS A 106 18.42 9.13 -13.50
N LEU A 107 18.51 9.47 -12.22
CA LEU A 107 19.62 9.08 -11.36
C LEU A 107 19.77 7.56 -11.24
N ARG A 108 18.67 6.81 -11.21
CA ARG A 108 18.69 5.34 -11.25
C ARG A 108 19.23 4.81 -12.57
N ARG A 109 18.78 5.37 -13.70
CA ARG A 109 19.22 4.93 -15.04
C ARG A 109 20.69 5.24 -15.33
N THR A 110 21.30 6.15 -14.58
CA THR A 110 22.71 6.55 -14.75
C THR A 110 23.61 6.15 -13.58
N ASP A 111 23.16 5.22 -12.73
CA ASP A 111 23.86 4.81 -11.49
C ASP A 111 24.24 5.97 -10.56
N GLY A 112 23.59 7.13 -10.73
CA GLY A 112 23.86 8.35 -9.98
C GLY A 112 23.23 8.35 -8.60
N LEU A 113 22.23 7.49 -8.35
CA LEU A 113 21.48 7.50 -7.10
C LEU A 113 22.39 7.26 -5.89
N GLU A 114 23.35 6.35 -5.99
CA GLU A 114 24.29 6.00 -4.91
C GLU A 114 25.33 7.10 -4.65
N HIS A 115 25.62 7.91 -5.66
CA HIS A 115 26.55 9.04 -5.54
C HIS A 115 25.88 10.29 -4.97
N VAL A 116 24.56 10.41 -5.14
CA VAL A 116 23.79 11.61 -4.75
C VAL A 116 23.11 11.43 -3.42
N CYS A 117 22.53 10.26 -3.18
CA CYS A 117 21.76 9.99 -1.99
C CYS A 117 22.61 9.32 -0.91
N ARG A 118 22.33 9.64 0.35
CA ARG A 118 22.96 8.99 1.51
C ARG A 118 22.07 7.84 1.97
N GLN A 119 22.67 6.71 2.29
CA GLN A 119 21.93 5.62 2.94
C GLN A 119 21.44 6.09 4.32
N VAL A 120 20.20 5.74 4.63
CA VAL A 120 19.58 5.97 5.95
C VAL A 120 18.90 4.69 6.41
N GLU A 121 18.64 4.61 7.71
CA GLU A 121 17.85 3.51 8.24
C GLU A 121 16.45 3.54 7.61
N PRO A 122 15.92 2.37 7.21
CA PRO A 122 14.55 2.26 6.78
C PRO A 122 13.60 2.59 7.95
N PRO A 123 12.30 2.75 7.67
CA PRO A 123 11.30 3.00 8.70
C PRO A 123 11.37 1.93 9.79
N SER A 124 11.34 2.36 11.04
CA SER A 124 11.55 1.48 12.19
C SER A 124 10.43 0.45 12.38
N LEU A 125 9.23 0.74 11.86
CA LEU A 125 8.12 -0.19 11.86
C LEU A 125 8.08 -0.98 10.55
N ARG A 126 7.96 -2.31 10.66
CA ARG A 126 7.77 -3.23 9.54
C ARG A 126 6.62 -4.18 9.83
N TRP A 127 5.64 -4.23 8.93
CA TRP A 127 4.44 -5.05 9.15
C TRP A 127 4.75 -6.55 9.09
N GLU A 128 5.74 -6.94 8.29
CA GLU A 128 6.21 -8.32 8.20
C GLU A 128 6.96 -8.83 9.44
N ASN A 129 7.29 -7.92 10.37
CA ASN A 129 7.99 -8.23 11.62
C ASN A 129 7.12 -7.99 12.86
N LEU A 130 5.80 -7.80 12.68
CA LEU A 130 4.92 -7.58 13.82
C LEU A 130 4.81 -8.83 14.68
N ASP A 131 4.84 -8.64 15.99
CA ASP A 131 4.41 -9.70 16.89
C ASP A 131 2.89 -9.89 16.74
N ILE A 132 2.51 -11.02 16.15
CA ILE A 132 1.12 -11.40 15.90
C ILE A 132 0.84 -12.77 16.50
N GLU A 133 -0.36 -12.94 17.02
CA GLU A 133 -0.87 -14.23 17.51
C GLU A 133 -2.14 -14.57 16.75
N GLU A 134 -2.20 -15.76 16.13
CA GLU A 134 -3.43 -16.24 15.51
C GLU A 134 -4.50 -16.48 16.60
N ILE A 135 -5.66 -15.88 16.40
CA ILE A 135 -6.83 -16.07 17.26
C ILE A 135 -7.98 -16.69 16.45
N LYS A 136 -8.92 -17.30 17.16
CA LYS A 136 -10.07 -17.92 16.51
C LYS A 136 -10.93 -16.85 15.80
N PRO A 137 -11.30 -17.06 14.51
CA PRO A 137 -12.21 -16.18 13.82
C PRO A 137 -13.60 -16.17 14.48
N THR A 138 -14.37 -15.11 14.24
CA THR A 138 -15.76 -15.03 14.72
C THR A 138 -16.60 -16.10 14.02
N SER A 139 -17.68 -16.56 14.67
CA SER A 139 -18.60 -17.52 14.03
C SER A 139 -19.21 -16.95 12.75
N ALA A 140 -19.54 -15.66 12.75
CA ALA A 140 -20.07 -14.99 11.56
C ALA A 140 -19.09 -15.00 10.39
N LEU A 141 -17.80 -14.75 10.63
CA LEU A 141 -16.77 -14.85 9.61
C LEU A 141 -16.62 -16.28 9.09
N GLN A 142 -16.61 -17.26 9.98
CA GLN A 142 -16.54 -18.67 9.60
C GLN A 142 -17.74 -19.09 8.75
N ASP A 143 -18.96 -18.69 9.13
CA ASP A 143 -20.19 -18.98 8.39
C ASP A 143 -20.16 -18.36 7.00
N TYR A 144 -19.67 -17.12 6.89
CA TYR A 144 -19.46 -16.46 5.61
C TYR A 144 -18.45 -17.19 4.73
N CYS A 145 -17.27 -17.53 5.27
CA CYS A 145 -16.24 -18.25 4.52
C CYS A 145 -16.68 -19.65 4.10
N ASN A 146 -17.44 -20.35 4.94
CA ASN A 146 -18.03 -21.65 4.59
C ASN A 146 -19.01 -21.53 3.43
N ALA A 147 -19.88 -20.51 3.45
CA ALA A 147 -20.82 -20.24 2.36
C ALA A 147 -20.07 -19.86 1.08
N LEU A 148 -19.05 -19.02 1.18
CA LEU A 148 -18.21 -18.62 0.06
C LEU A 148 -17.46 -19.82 -0.54
N GLY A 149 -16.98 -20.74 0.29
CA GLY A 149 -16.33 -21.98 -0.18
C GLY A 149 -17.24 -22.85 -1.05
N GLN A 150 -18.56 -22.76 -0.92
CA GLN A 150 -19.51 -23.46 -1.80
C GLN A 150 -19.60 -22.84 -3.21
N GLU A 151 -19.18 -21.58 -3.35
CA GLU A 151 -19.10 -20.87 -4.63
C GLU A 151 -17.76 -21.09 -5.33
N TYR A 152 -16.67 -21.20 -4.57
CA TYR A 152 -15.29 -21.43 -5.04
C TYR A 152 -14.94 -22.92 -5.03
N ARG A 153 -15.72 -23.72 -5.77
CA ARG A 153 -15.79 -25.19 -5.60
C ARG A 153 -14.50 -25.94 -5.92
N ASN A 154 -13.69 -25.43 -6.85
CA ASN A 154 -12.46 -26.11 -7.28
C ASN A 154 -11.21 -25.52 -6.61
N GLY A 155 -11.30 -24.31 -6.06
CA GLY A 155 -10.20 -23.71 -5.30
C GLY A 155 -10.37 -23.80 -3.80
N PHE A 156 -10.16 -22.68 -3.10
CA PHE A 156 -10.29 -22.63 -1.64
C PHE A 156 -10.81 -21.28 -1.17
N VAL A 157 -11.36 -21.29 0.04
CA VAL A 157 -11.61 -20.10 0.85
C VAL A 157 -11.04 -20.35 2.23
N GLU A 158 -10.13 -19.48 2.65
CA GLU A 158 -9.44 -19.58 3.94
C GLU A 158 -9.43 -18.21 4.61
N SER A 159 -9.71 -18.16 5.91
CA SER A 159 -9.65 -16.94 6.70
C SER A 159 -8.83 -17.15 7.96
N ARG A 160 -8.03 -16.16 8.33
CA ARG A 160 -7.26 -16.14 9.57
C ARG A 160 -7.38 -14.78 10.24
N THR A 161 -7.49 -14.78 11.56
CA THR A 161 -7.54 -13.55 12.34
C THR A 161 -6.38 -13.54 13.32
N TYR A 162 -5.72 -12.39 13.44
CA TYR A 162 -4.54 -12.21 14.25
C TYR A 162 -4.74 -11.06 15.23
N GLN A 163 -4.32 -11.27 16.47
CA GLN A 163 -4.12 -10.23 17.45
C GLN A 163 -2.71 -9.66 17.28
N ILE A 164 -2.61 -8.34 17.11
CA ILE A 164 -1.32 -7.65 17.07
C ILE A 164 -0.91 -7.30 18.50
N ASN A 165 0.21 -7.86 18.96
CA ASN A 165 0.67 -7.80 20.36
C ASN A 165 1.54 -6.58 20.66
N ASP A 166 2.17 -5.99 19.65
CA ASP A 166 3.16 -4.95 19.85
C ASP A 166 2.55 -3.67 20.45
N ASN A 167 2.99 -3.34 21.66
CA ASN A 167 2.60 -2.12 22.36
C ASN A 167 3.31 -0.87 21.81
N ALA A 168 4.42 -1.02 21.07
CA ALA A 168 5.11 0.07 20.40
C ALA A 168 4.33 0.60 19.20
N LEU A 169 3.43 -0.22 18.63
CA LEU A 169 2.41 0.23 17.70
C LEU A 169 1.36 1.07 18.43
N GLY A 170 1.57 2.37 18.46
CA GLY A 170 0.56 3.31 18.93
C GLY A 170 -0.74 3.13 18.12
N ILE A 171 -1.89 3.12 18.78
CA ILE A 171 -3.21 3.05 18.11
C ILE A 171 -3.34 4.15 17.05
N SER A 172 -2.73 5.32 17.26
CA SER A 172 -2.69 6.42 16.30
C SER A 172 -1.83 6.14 15.06
N LEU A 173 -0.86 5.23 15.16
CA LEU A 173 -0.08 4.75 14.03
C LEU A 173 -0.89 3.72 13.23
N ILE A 174 -1.65 2.86 13.90
CA ILE A 174 -2.52 1.89 13.22
C ILE A 174 -3.78 2.57 12.63
N ALA A 175 -4.30 3.64 13.26
CA ALA A 175 -5.60 4.24 12.96
C ALA A 175 -5.58 5.51 12.10
N LYS A 176 -4.42 6.08 11.76
CA LYS A 176 -4.36 7.37 11.04
C LYS A 176 -4.15 7.20 9.54
N LYS A 177 -5.20 7.51 8.79
CA LYS A 177 -5.11 8.06 7.43
C LYS A 177 -4.20 9.29 7.47
N ARG A 178 -3.08 9.28 6.73
CA ARG A 178 -2.03 10.33 6.66
C ARG A 178 -0.89 10.24 7.69
N GLN A 179 -0.50 9.06 8.16
CA GLN A 179 0.92 8.91 8.47
C GLN A 179 1.66 8.64 7.17
N PRO A 180 2.81 9.30 6.95
CA PRO A 180 3.64 9.14 5.76
C PRO A 180 4.25 7.74 5.60
N TRP A 181 3.69 6.68 6.17
CA TRP A 181 4.29 5.34 6.15
C TRP A 181 3.28 4.23 5.88
N ILE A 182 1.98 4.50 5.72
CA ILE A 182 0.96 3.44 5.85
C ILE A 182 0.41 2.82 4.56
N PRO A 183 0.31 3.49 3.39
CA PRO A 183 -0.48 2.93 2.28
C PRO A 183 0.02 1.57 1.76
N THR A 184 1.31 1.31 1.89
CA THR A 184 1.99 0.12 1.33
C THR A 184 2.72 -0.71 2.36
N GLN A 185 3.22 -0.09 3.45
CA GLN A 185 3.82 -0.86 4.53
C GLN A 185 2.82 -1.84 5.14
N PHE A 186 1.56 -1.45 5.29
CA PHE A 186 0.53 -2.36 5.77
C PHE A 186 0.42 -3.62 4.92
N LEU A 187 0.56 -3.49 3.61
CA LEU A 187 0.48 -4.61 2.66
C LEU A 187 1.70 -5.54 2.77
N GLU A 188 2.81 -5.08 3.38
CA GLU A 188 3.94 -5.95 3.74
C GLU A 188 3.53 -7.05 4.73
N ILE A 189 2.38 -6.93 5.41
CA ILE A 189 1.87 -7.98 6.28
C ILE A 189 1.72 -9.33 5.57
N MET A 190 1.47 -9.32 4.26
CA MET A 190 1.38 -10.53 3.45
C MET A 190 2.75 -11.21 3.22
N ARG A 191 3.85 -10.58 3.62
CA ARG A 191 5.21 -11.13 3.60
C ARG A 191 5.63 -11.72 4.95
N HIS A 192 4.85 -11.49 6.01
CA HIS A 192 5.10 -12.01 7.35
C HIS A 192 5.24 -13.54 7.34
N GLU A 193 6.29 -14.08 7.95
CA GLU A 193 6.61 -15.50 7.88
C GLU A 193 5.48 -16.39 8.44
N ASP A 194 4.92 -16.04 9.59
CA ASP A 194 3.80 -16.81 10.16
C ASP A 194 2.57 -16.84 9.24
N ILE A 195 2.17 -15.71 8.67
CA ILE A 195 1.06 -15.65 7.70
C ILE A 195 1.36 -16.57 6.51
N VAL A 196 2.57 -16.48 5.97
CA VAL A 196 2.99 -17.23 4.79
C VAL A 196 2.98 -18.73 5.07
N ASN A 197 3.53 -19.15 6.21
CA ASN A 197 3.56 -20.54 6.63
C ASN A 197 2.15 -21.07 6.92
N GLN A 198 1.32 -20.29 7.62
CA GLN A 198 -0.03 -20.69 8.01
C GLN A 198 -0.97 -20.83 6.80
N PHE A 199 -0.92 -19.91 5.83
CA PHE A 199 -1.63 -20.05 4.56
C PHE A 199 -0.96 -21.04 3.59
N GLY A 200 0.15 -21.68 3.97
CA GLY A 200 0.85 -22.65 3.13
C GLY A 200 1.33 -22.07 1.80
N ILE A 201 1.83 -20.84 1.81
CA ILE A 201 2.30 -20.12 0.63
C ILE A 201 3.77 -20.50 0.37
N SER A 202 4.01 -21.22 -0.72
CA SER A 202 5.36 -21.67 -1.11
C SER A 202 6.12 -20.68 -1.99
N GLU A 203 5.41 -19.89 -2.81
CA GLU A 203 6.00 -18.87 -3.66
C GLU A 203 5.20 -17.56 -3.58
N ARG A 204 5.90 -16.43 -3.70
CA ARG A 204 5.31 -15.09 -3.65
C ARG A 204 5.83 -14.22 -4.78
N GLN A 205 4.95 -13.37 -5.29
CA GLN A 205 5.26 -12.30 -6.20
C GLN A 205 5.26 -10.99 -5.41
N ASP A 206 6.32 -10.73 -4.66
CA ASP A 206 6.41 -9.55 -3.78
C ASP A 206 6.25 -8.23 -4.56
N GLN A 207 6.61 -8.21 -5.85
CA GLN A 207 6.35 -7.07 -6.74
C GLN A 207 4.87 -6.74 -6.93
N VAL A 208 3.97 -7.73 -6.82
CA VAL A 208 2.53 -7.53 -6.89
C VAL A 208 2.02 -6.96 -5.57
N LEU A 209 2.49 -7.50 -4.44
CA LEU A 209 2.10 -7.09 -3.09
C LEU A 209 2.42 -5.62 -2.81
N ILE A 210 3.60 -5.15 -3.19
CA ILE A 210 4.03 -3.79 -2.88
C ILE A 210 3.31 -2.71 -3.70
N ARG A 211 2.66 -3.04 -4.81
CA ARG A 211 2.09 -2.04 -5.72
C ARG A 211 0.70 -1.62 -5.23
N PRO A 212 0.50 -0.39 -4.72
CA PRO A 212 -0.78 0.02 -4.16
C PRO A 212 -1.92 0.03 -5.19
N ILE A 213 -1.62 0.16 -6.49
CA ILE A 213 -2.65 0.05 -7.56
C ILE A 213 -3.30 -1.35 -7.63
N ASN A 214 -2.65 -2.38 -7.11
CA ASN A 214 -3.21 -3.73 -7.02
C ASN A 214 -4.16 -3.89 -5.83
N TRP A 215 -4.25 -2.88 -4.97
CA TRP A 215 -5.05 -2.90 -3.76
C TRP A 215 -6.13 -1.83 -3.82
N GLN A 216 -7.37 -2.29 -3.78
CA GLN A 216 -8.52 -1.42 -3.71
C GLN A 216 -8.92 -1.20 -2.25
N TYR A 217 -8.87 0.05 -1.80
CA TYR A 217 -9.44 0.45 -0.52
C TYR A 217 -10.97 0.54 -0.62
N TYR A 218 -11.65 -0.01 0.37
CA TYR A 218 -13.09 0.13 0.55
C TYR A 218 -13.40 0.76 1.90
N SER A 219 -14.43 1.60 1.90
CA SER A 219 -14.99 2.13 3.14
C SER A 219 -15.69 1.03 3.93
N ALA A 220 -15.55 1.03 5.26
CA ALA A 220 -16.27 0.12 6.15
C ALA A 220 -17.80 0.17 5.95
N PHE A 221 -18.34 1.31 5.53
CA PHE A 221 -19.77 1.46 5.17
C PHE A 221 -20.23 0.56 4.02
N LEU A 222 -19.30 0.11 3.18
CA LEU A 222 -19.58 -0.74 2.03
C LEU A 222 -19.26 -2.22 2.29
N LEU A 223 -18.69 -2.57 3.45
CA LEU A 223 -18.16 -3.92 3.70
C LEU A 223 -19.24 -5.00 3.56
N SER A 224 -20.38 -4.83 4.22
CA SER A 224 -21.49 -5.79 4.13
C SER A 224 -21.97 -5.96 2.68
N GLY A 225 -22.19 -4.85 1.97
CA GLY A 225 -22.61 -4.88 0.57
C GLY A 225 -21.59 -5.55 -0.34
N PHE A 226 -20.30 -5.31 -0.10
CA PHE A 226 -19.21 -5.95 -0.83
C PHE A 226 -19.19 -7.47 -0.58
N PHE A 227 -19.27 -7.92 0.68
CA PHE A 227 -19.33 -9.34 1.01
C PHE A 227 -20.57 -10.03 0.45
N ALA A 228 -21.73 -9.38 0.54
CA ALA A 228 -22.96 -9.87 -0.03
C ALA A 228 -22.86 -9.99 -1.56
N GLN A 229 -22.27 -9.00 -2.24
CA GLN A 229 -22.07 -9.04 -3.68
C GLN A 229 -21.14 -10.19 -4.08
N THR A 230 -20.00 -10.34 -3.40
CA THR A 230 -19.07 -11.43 -3.68
C THR A 230 -19.71 -12.79 -3.42
N LEU A 231 -20.48 -12.97 -2.35
CA LEU A 231 -21.12 -14.26 -2.09
C LEU A 231 -22.28 -14.56 -3.06
N ALA A 232 -23.04 -13.53 -3.44
CA ALA A 232 -24.16 -13.69 -4.36
C ALA A 232 -23.72 -13.91 -5.82
N ARG A 233 -22.52 -13.45 -6.20
CA ARG A 233 -22.05 -13.43 -7.60
C ARG A 233 -20.66 -14.02 -7.85
N GLY A 234 -19.95 -14.39 -6.80
CA GLY A 234 -18.57 -14.88 -6.87
C GLY A 234 -18.48 -16.35 -7.27
N GLY A 235 -17.25 -16.78 -7.56
CA GLY A 235 -16.93 -18.12 -8.05
C GLY A 235 -17.14 -18.24 -9.56
N ALA A 236 -16.26 -18.98 -10.23
CA ALA A 236 -16.34 -19.16 -11.68
C ALA A 236 -17.57 -19.98 -12.10
N TYR A 237 -18.05 -20.83 -11.19
CA TYR A 237 -19.00 -21.88 -11.51
C TYR A 237 -20.39 -21.67 -10.93
N SER A 238 -20.76 -20.47 -10.48
CA SER A 238 -22.07 -20.29 -9.85
C SER A 238 -23.19 -20.62 -10.85
N PRO A 239 -23.80 -21.83 -10.81
CA PRO A 239 -24.60 -22.35 -11.91
C PRO A 239 -26.09 -22.01 -11.71
N SER A 240 -26.41 -21.37 -10.58
CA SER A 240 -27.77 -21.08 -10.17
C SER A 240 -28.10 -19.61 -10.48
N PRO A 241 -29.28 -19.32 -11.03
CA PRO A 241 -29.72 -17.95 -11.22
C PRO A 241 -29.73 -17.23 -9.87
N ILE A 242 -29.32 -15.95 -9.88
CA ILE A 242 -29.37 -15.11 -8.69
C ILE A 242 -30.83 -14.91 -8.30
N THR A 243 -31.27 -15.56 -7.22
CA THR A 243 -32.63 -15.41 -6.65
C THR A 243 -32.66 -14.33 -5.57
N ALA A 244 -33.85 -13.82 -5.26
CA ALA A 244 -34.03 -12.88 -4.14
C ALA A 244 -33.58 -13.49 -2.81
N GLU A 245 -33.95 -14.75 -2.55
CA GLU A 245 -33.54 -15.50 -1.35
C GLU A 245 -32.01 -15.56 -1.21
N ARG A 246 -31.29 -15.87 -2.29
CA ARG A 246 -29.83 -15.91 -2.29
C ARG A 246 -29.22 -14.54 -1.99
N ILE A 247 -29.78 -13.46 -2.55
CA ILE A 247 -29.33 -12.10 -2.26
C ILE A 247 -29.56 -11.77 -0.79
N ASP A 248 -30.73 -12.12 -0.24
CA ASP A 248 -31.08 -11.83 1.14
C ASP A 248 -30.22 -12.63 2.13
N ASP A 249 -29.92 -13.90 1.83
CA ASP A 249 -28.96 -14.69 2.61
C ASP A 249 -27.54 -14.15 2.53
N ALA A 250 -27.08 -13.73 1.35
CA ALA A 250 -25.77 -13.14 1.19
C ALA A 250 -25.63 -11.81 1.96
N LYS A 251 -26.68 -10.98 1.95
CA LYS A 251 -26.76 -9.76 2.78
C LYS A 251 -26.72 -10.09 4.26
N ARG A 252 -27.55 -11.04 4.71
CA ARG A 252 -27.60 -11.47 6.11
C ARG A 252 -26.23 -11.92 6.61
N LEU A 253 -25.49 -12.70 5.81
CA LEU A 253 -24.14 -13.15 6.16
C LEU A 253 -23.15 -11.97 6.17
N GLY A 254 -23.16 -11.11 5.15
CA GLY A 254 -22.33 -9.90 5.10
C GLY A 254 -22.54 -8.98 6.30
N ASP A 255 -23.80 -8.73 6.66
CA ASP A 255 -24.20 -7.94 7.83
C ASP A 255 -23.75 -8.60 9.13
N SER A 256 -23.84 -9.93 9.23
CA SER A 256 -23.41 -10.67 10.41
C SER A 256 -21.89 -10.57 10.62
N VAL A 257 -21.10 -10.64 9.54
CA VAL A 257 -19.64 -10.43 9.64
C VAL A 257 -19.34 -9.00 10.08
N PHE A 258 -19.99 -8.01 9.47
CA PHE A 258 -19.81 -6.61 9.85
C PHE A 258 -20.16 -6.36 11.33
N ALA A 259 -21.29 -6.89 11.81
CA ALA A 259 -21.71 -6.79 13.22
C ALA A 259 -20.70 -7.46 14.17
N SER A 260 -20.02 -8.52 13.73
CA SER A 260 -18.97 -9.18 14.53
C SER A 260 -17.75 -8.29 14.79
N PHE A 261 -17.56 -7.26 13.95
CA PHE A 261 -16.55 -6.21 14.16
C PHE A 261 -17.03 -5.08 15.10
N LYS A 262 -18.13 -5.28 15.83
CA LYS A 262 -18.69 -4.35 16.85
C LYS A 262 -18.98 -2.95 16.30
N ASP A 263 -19.57 -2.88 15.12
CA ASP A 263 -19.99 -1.62 14.46
C ASP A 263 -18.88 -0.57 14.32
N ALA A 264 -17.65 -1.04 14.07
CA ALA A 264 -16.45 -0.23 13.91
C ALA A 264 -16.41 0.55 12.57
N HIS A 265 -17.51 1.20 12.16
CA HIS A 265 -17.62 1.97 10.91
C HIS A 265 -16.51 3.00 10.71
N THR A 266 -15.96 3.55 11.80
CA THR A 266 -14.91 4.57 11.78
C THR A 266 -13.51 4.02 12.03
N ASP A 267 -13.40 2.73 12.36
CA ASP A 267 -12.17 2.10 12.85
C ASP A 267 -11.92 0.75 12.18
N LEU A 268 -12.32 0.63 10.91
CA LEU A 268 -12.08 -0.53 10.09
C LEU A 268 -11.48 -0.06 8.77
N GLU A 269 -10.31 -0.60 8.45
CA GLU A 269 -9.68 -0.44 7.15
C GLU A 269 -9.84 -1.73 6.37
N PHE A 270 -10.32 -1.63 5.13
CA PHE A 270 -10.56 -2.79 4.28
C PHE A 270 -9.90 -2.59 2.92
N TYR A 271 -9.04 -3.53 2.57
CA TYR A 271 -8.34 -3.59 1.30
C TYR A 271 -8.63 -4.91 0.61
N ALA A 272 -8.83 -4.88 -0.70
CA ALA A 272 -8.96 -6.06 -1.53
C ALA A 272 -7.90 -6.06 -2.64
N CYS A 273 -7.35 -7.23 -2.95
CA CYS A 273 -6.47 -7.46 -4.08
C CYS A 273 -7.06 -8.57 -4.95
N ASP A 274 -7.15 -8.32 -6.25
CA ASP A 274 -7.65 -9.26 -7.26
C ASP A 274 -6.52 -9.87 -8.12
N LYS A 275 -5.26 -9.67 -7.71
CA LYS A 275 -4.09 -10.11 -8.46
C LYS A 275 -3.54 -11.42 -7.92
N PRO A 276 -3.03 -12.32 -8.78
CA PRO A 276 -2.30 -13.49 -8.34
C PRO A 276 -0.93 -13.08 -7.80
N TRP A 277 -0.76 -13.13 -6.48
CA TRP A 277 0.50 -12.73 -5.85
C TRP A 277 1.20 -13.88 -5.12
N CYS A 278 0.63 -15.07 -5.05
CA CYS A 278 1.25 -16.23 -4.42
C CYS A 278 0.93 -17.54 -5.13
N SER A 279 1.64 -18.61 -4.79
CA SER A 279 1.45 -19.96 -5.36
C SER A 279 0.08 -20.57 -5.09
N ARG A 280 -0.68 -20.00 -4.15
CA ARG A 280 -2.05 -20.41 -3.85
C ARG A 280 -3.06 -19.83 -4.83
N HIS A 281 -2.76 -18.74 -5.52
CA HIS A 281 -3.68 -18.12 -6.49
C HIS A 281 -3.57 -18.79 -7.86
N GLY A 282 -4.71 -18.98 -8.53
CA GLY A 282 -4.79 -19.63 -9.85
C GLY A 282 -4.43 -18.74 -11.05
N ALA A 283 -4.17 -17.45 -10.81
CA ALA A 283 -4.05 -16.42 -11.85
C ALA A 283 -5.33 -16.25 -12.69
N ILE A 284 -6.48 -16.34 -12.02
CA ILE A 284 -7.80 -16.24 -12.61
C ILE A 284 -8.57 -15.02 -12.09
N ALA A 285 -9.69 -14.69 -12.73
CA ALA A 285 -10.50 -13.51 -12.39
C ALA A 285 -11.11 -13.52 -10.98
N TRP A 286 -11.03 -14.65 -10.26
CA TRP A 286 -11.63 -14.85 -8.95
C TRP A 286 -10.60 -14.96 -7.82
N ASP A 287 -9.31 -14.75 -8.10
CA ASP A 287 -8.31 -14.62 -7.03
C ASP A 287 -8.62 -13.38 -6.21
N LEU A 288 -8.92 -13.55 -4.92
CA LEU A 288 -9.25 -12.47 -4.02
C LEU A 288 -8.49 -12.62 -2.72
N THR A 289 -7.84 -11.54 -2.31
CA THR A 289 -7.29 -11.40 -0.95
C THR A 289 -7.93 -10.19 -0.30
N TRP A 290 -8.51 -10.39 0.88
CA TRP A 290 -9.05 -9.33 1.72
C TRP A 290 -8.17 -9.16 2.94
N VAL A 291 -7.87 -7.89 3.23
CA VAL A 291 -7.12 -7.48 4.40
C VAL A 291 -8.00 -6.49 5.17
N ILE A 292 -8.39 -6.89 6.37
CA ILE A 292 -9.30 -6.12 7.23
C ILE A 292 -8.56 -5.82 8.53
N LEU A 293 -8.34 -4.54 8.79
CA LEU A 293 -7.65 -4.07 9.99
C LEU A 293 -8.65 -3.35 10.90
N GLN A 294 -8.65 -3.70 12.19
CA GLN A 294 -9.37 -2.99 13.24
C GLN A 294 -8.35 -2.35 14.19
N PRO A 295 -7.91 -1.11 13.93
CA PRO A 295 -6.81 -0.49 14.65
C PRO A 295 -6.95 -0.41 16.17
N LYS A 296 -8.13 -0.04 16.70
CA LYS A 296 -8.32 0.04 18.17
C LYS A 296 -8.36 -1.33 18.82
N ALA A 297 -8.92 -2.32 18.12
CA ALA A 297 -8.96 -3.69 18.61
C ALA A 297 -7.62 -4.41 18.39
N ARG A 298 -6.72 -3.84 17.56
CA ARG A 298 -5.47 -4.46 17.13
C ARG A 298 -5.70 -5.84 16.49
N LEU A 299 -6.77 -5.95 15.71
CA LEU A 299 -7.10 -7.17 15.00
C LEU A 299 -6.81 -7.01 13.52
N LEU A 300 -6.14 -8.00 12.95
CA LEU A 300 -5.94 -8.17 11.53
C LEU A 300 -6.68 -9.42 11.09
N THR A 301 -7.61 -9.29 10.15
CA THR A 301 -8.26 -10.44 9.52
C THR A 301 -7.86 -10.50 8.06
N LEU A 302 -7.37 -11.66 7.66
CA LEU A 302 -7.00 -12.00 6.30
C LEU A 302 -7.98 -13.04 5.78
N ILE A 303 -8.45 -12.85 4.55
CA ILE A 303 -9.26 -13.84 3.86
C ILE A 303 -8.69 -14.01 2.47
N MET A 304 -8.47 -15.25 2.06
CA MET A 304 -8.01 -15.61 0.72
C MET A 304 -9.05 -16.51 0.09
N ALA A 305 -9.45 -16.17 -1.12
CA ALA A 305 -10.34 -16.97 -1.96
C ALA A 305 -9.71 -17.11 -3.34
N THR A 306 -9.76 -18.31 -3.89
CA THR A 306 -9.33 -18.60 -5.27
C THR A 306 -10.22 -19.69 -5.82
N ASP A 307 -10.38 -19.72 -7.13
CA ASP A 307 -10.91 -20.85 -7.87
C ASP A 307 -9.75 -21.47 -8.68
N THR A 308 -9.86 -22.72 -9.08
CA THR A 308 -8.87 -23.33 -9.97
C THR A 308 -9.57 -23.82 -11.23
N ASP A 309 -9.20 -23.23 -12.36
CA ASP A 309 -9.65 -23.59 -13.71
C ASP A 309 -8.47 -24.07 -14.55
#